data_AF-A0A538RGD6-F1
#
_entry.id   AF-A0A538RGD6-F1
#
_cell.length_a   1.000
_cell.length_b   1.000
_cell.length_c   1.000
_cell.angle_alpha   90.00
_cell.angle_beta   90.00
_cell.angle_gamma   90.00
#
_symmetry.space_group_name_H-M   'P 1'
#
loop_
_entity.id
_entity.type
_entity.pdbx_description
1 polymer ?
#
loop_
_entity_poly.entity_id
_entity_poly.type
_entity_poly.pdbx_seq_one_letter_code
_entity_poly.pdbx_strand_id
1 'polypeptide(L)'
;MKIWDSLPKKQYLSLAPWAWVQLESADPPGPFPFVAGVAPEVVASLSEAHGLLSSAIDTAISDVFSKRAPLDDPDRQRRLEDAYAEVISARPNLQQHIRCGRKLDGTFQWEFPTNPTKSATVTNGGLRIFHSVKRQAIPIGFDQRPLGPLVGKVLGFLDGTHQTDEINTAVATSGRDGERVLTRLIESLHQHECLVSSSTSSV
;
A
#
# COMPACT_ATOMS: atom_id res chain seq x y z
N MET A 1 26.29 -6.17 7.59
CA MET A 1 26.85 -6.29 8.96
C MET A 1 27.83 -5.17 9.32
N LYS A 2 28.65 -4.62 8.41
CA LYS A 2 29.60 -3.54 8.75
C LYS A 2 28.97 -2.26 9.30
N ILE A 3 27.72 -1.94 8.95
CA ILE A 3 27.06 -0.72 9.39
C ILE A 3 26.82 -0.65 10.90
N TRP A 4 26.50 -1.79 11.52
CA TRP A 4 26.18 -1.83 12.94
C TRP A 4 27.41 -1.59 13.81
N ASP A 5 28.59 -1.90 13.26
CA ASP A 5 29.87 -1.59 13.90
C ASP A 5 30.26 -0.11 13.79
N SER A 6 29.75 0.61 12.78
CA SER A 6 30.02 2.04 12.59
C SER A 6 29.03 2.96 13.29
N LEU A 7 27.85 2.45 13.66
CA LEU A 7 26.87 3.21 14.43
C LEU A 7 27.29 3.33 15.91
N PRO A 8 26.98 4.46 16.58
CA PRO A 8 27.35 4.65 17.97
C PRO A 8 26.60 3.67 18.87
N LYS A 9 27.38 2.86 19.60
CA LYS A 9 26.87 1.88 20.58
C LYS A 9 26.31 2.61 21.79
N LYS A 10 25.26 2.05 22.41
CA LYS A 10 24.58 2.61 23.59
C LYS A 10 24.05 4.05 23.43
N GLN A 11 23.86 4.50 22.19
CA GLN A 11 23.14 5.75 21.90
C GLN A 11 21.74 5.42 21.41
N TYR A 12 20.82 6.31 21.72
CA TYR A 12 19.46 6.29 21.18
C TYR A 12 19.52 6.74 19.72
N LEU A 13 18.80 6.05 18.85
CA LEU A 13 18.82 6.30 17.41
C LEU A 13 17.44 6.75 16.95
N SER A 14 17.39 7.83 16.17
CA SER A 14 16.14 8.34 15.59
C SER A 14 16.30 8.68 14.12
N LEU A 15 15.17 8.78 13.42
CA LEU A 15 15.12 9.36 12.09
C LEU A 15 15.33 10.87 12.18
N ALA A 16 16.17 11.41 11.31
CA ALA A 16 16.40 12.85 11.23
C ALA A 16 15.11 13.60 10.84
N PRO A 17 14.89 14.84 11.33
CA PRO A 17 13.64 15.58 11.09
C PRO A 17 13.42 15.99 9.62
N TRP A 18 14.45 15.92 8.78
CA TRP A 18 14.37 16.15 7.33
C TRP A 18 14.15 14.87 6.51
N ALA A 19 14.05 13.72 7.17
CA ALA A 19 13.90 12.43 6.52
C ALA A 19 12.56 11.78 6.90
N TRP A 20 11.94 11.11 5.93
CA TRP A 20 10.82 10.21 6.20
C TRP A 20 10.90 8.99 5.29
N VAL A 21 10.26 7.90 5.71
CA VAL A 21 10.19 6.65 4.94
C VAL A 21 8.74 6.34 4.63
N GLN A 22 8.45 6.02 3.38
CA GLN A 22 7.13 5.64 2.93
C GLN A 22 7.17 4.21 2.37
N LEU A 23 6.28 3.36 2.86
CA LEU A 23 6.06 2.05 2.24
C LEU A 23 5.32 2.23 0.91
N GLU A 24 5.78 1.53 -0.13
CA GLU A 24 5.20 1.58 -1.46
C GLU A 24 4.37 0.32 -1.71
N SER A 25 3.14 0.50 -2.20
CA SER A 25 2.29 -0.61 -2.62
C SER A 25 2.95 -1.39 -3.77
N ALA A 26 2.89 -2.71 -3.71
CA ALA A 26 3.24 -3.59 -4.83
C ALA A 26 2.17 -3.51 -5.92
N ASP A 27 0.93 -3.26 -5.51
CA ASP A 27 -0.21 -3.18 -6.39
C ASP A 27 -0.29 -1.76 -6.99
N PRO A 28 -0.57 -1.64 -8.31
CA PRO A 28 -0.86 -0.34 -8.93
C PRO A 28 -2.03 0.33 -8.18
N PRO A 29 -2.17 1.67 -8.25
CA PRO A 29 -3.33 2.34 -7.67
C PRO A 29 -4.59 1.81 -8.37
N GLY A 30 -5.24 0.84 -7.74
CA GLY A 30 -6.52 0.32 -8.18
C GLY A 30 -7.65 1.29 -7.81
N PRO A 31 -8.86 1.06 -8.33
CA PRO A 31 -10.06 1.83 -7.96
C PRO A 31 -10.39 1.74 -6.45
N PHE A 32 -9.92 0.69 -5.78
CA PHE A 32 -10.21 0.39 -4.39
C PHE A 32 -8.92 0.26 -3.56
N PRO A 33 -8.11 1.33 -3.43
CA PRO A 33 -6.93 1.27 -2.61
C PRO A 33 -7.38 1.28 -1.14
N PHE A 34 -7.38 0.11 -0.51
CA PHE A 34 -7.54 -0.09 0.93
C PHE A 34 -8.96 0.18 1.47
N VAL A 35 -9.82 -0.83 1.36
CA VAL A 35 -11.13 -0.78 2.02
C VAL A 35 -11.02 -1.42 3.41
N ALA A 36 -10.90 -0.56 4.43
CA ALA A 36 -10.98 -0.99 5.82
C ALA A 36 -12.36 -1.57 6.13
N GLY A 37 -12.41 -2.58 6.98
CA GLY A 37 -13.68 -3.23 7.32
C GLY A 37 -14.24 -4.11 6.21
N VAL A 38 -13.42 -4.55 5.25
CA VAL A 38 -13.80 -5.48 4.17
C VAL A 38 -12.75 -6.58 4.05
N ALA A 39 -13.20 -7.81 3.88
CA ALA A 39 -12.31 -8.95 3.79
C ALA A 39 -11.46 -8.91 2.51
N PRO A 40 -10.17 -9.35 2.55
CA PRO A 40 -9.29 -9.36 1.38
C PRO A 40 -9.90 -10.04 0.15
N GLU A 41 -10.58 -11.17 0.33
CA GLU A 41 -11.25 -11.92 -0.74
C GLU A 41 -12.37 -11.13 -1.45
N VAL A 42 -13.06 -10.26 -0.71
CA VAL A 42 -14.11 -9.39 -1.25
C VAL A 42 -13.47 -8.25 -2.02
N VAL A 43 -12.41 -7.62 -1.49
CA VAL A 43 -11.67 -6.56 -2.21
C VAL A 43 -11.02 -7.08 -3.48
N ALA A 44 -10.51 -8.31 -3.48
CA ALA A 44 -10.00 -8.97 -4.69
C ALA A 44 -11.11 -9.11 -5.74
N SER A 45 -12.32 -9.51 -5.34
CA SER A 45 -13.46 -9.63 -6.25
C SER A 45 -13.94 -8.28 -6.80
N LEU A 46 -13.95 -7.24 -5.96
CA LEU A 46 -14.24 -5.86 -6.40
C LEU A 46 -13.21 -5.37 -7.43
N SER A 47 -11.93 -5.67 -7.18
CA SER A 47 -10.83 -5.32 -8.06
C SER A 47 -10.91 -6.09 -9.38
N GLU A 48 -11.25 -7.38 -9.36
CA GLU A 48 -11.47 -8.20 -10.55
C GLU A 48 -12.64 -7.65 -11.38
N ALA A 49 -13.79 -7.37 -10.77
CA ALA A 49 -14.96 -6.81 -11.45
C ALA A 49 -14.63 -5.50 -12.17
N HIS A 50 -13.92 -4.59 -11.50
CA HIS A 50 -13.49 -3.34 -12.12
C HIS A 50 -12.42 -3.57 -13.20
N GLY A 51 -11.44 -4.44 -12.96
CA GLY A 51 -10.38 -4.77 -13.91
C GLY A 51 -10.95 -5.29 -15.24
N LEU A 52 -12.01 -6.11 -15.18
CA LEU A 52 -12.72 -6.60 -16.35
C LEU A 52 -13.38 -5.50 -17.19
N LEU A 53 -13.78 -4.38 -16.56
CA LEU A 53 -14.39 -3.24 -17.24
C LEU A 53 -13.41 -2.12 -17.56
N SER A 54 -12.18 -2.15 -17.03
CA SER A 54 -11.22 -1.05 -17.10
C SER A 54 -10.99 -0.58 -18.55
N SER A 55 -10.71 -1.50 -19.48
CA SER A 55 -10.46 -1.15 -20.88
C SER A 55 -11.70 -0.52 -21.57
N ALA A 56 -12.90 -0.99 -21.23
CA ALA A 56 -14.14 -0.43 -21.76
C ALA A 56 -14.39 0.98 -21.19
N ILE A 57 -14.10 1.19 -19.90
CA ILE A 57 -14.18 2.50 -19.24
C ILE A 57 -13.18 3.47 -19.88
N ASP A 58 -11.92 3.07 -20.07
CA ASP A 58 -10.89 3.90 -20.71
C ASP A 58 -11.29 4.28 -22.15
N THR A 59 -11.90 3.35 -22.87
CA THR A 59 -12.42 3.60 -24.22
C THR A 59 -13.56 4.61 -24.20
N ALA A 60 -14.53 4.44 -23.28
CA ALA A 60 -15.65 5.36 -23.14
C ALA A 60 -15.18 6.78 -22.76
N ILE A 61 -14.16 6.90 -21.91
CA ILE A 61 -13.52 8.19 -21.58
C ILE A 61 -12.87 8.78 -22.83
N SER A 62 -12.10 7.99 -23.58
CA SER A 62 -11.47 8.42 -24.83
C SER A 62 -12.49 8.90 -25.87
N ASP A 63 -13.65 8.24 -25.97
CA ASP A 63 -14.72 8.63 -26.88
C ASP A 63 -15.33 9.99 -26.54
N VAL A 64 -15.49 10.29 -25.25
CA VAL A 64 -15.94 11.61 -24.80
C VAL A 64 -14.93 12.69 -25.21
N PHE A 65 -13.63 12.49 -24.95
CA PHE A 65 -12.59 13.46 -25.33
C PHE A 65 -12.43 13.61 -26.85
N SER A 66 -12.66 12.52 -27.59
CA SER A 66 -12.62 12.50 -29.05
C SER A 66 -13.92 13.00 -29.70
N LYS A 67 -14.91 13.44 -28.90
CA LYS A 67 -16.24 13.89 -29.35
C LYS A 67 -17.03 12.82 -30.12
N ARG A 68 -16.74 11.54 -29.88
CA ARG A 68 -17.50 10.39 -30.40
C ARG A 68 -18.69 10.03 -29.51
N ALA A 69 -18.69 10.48 -28.26
CA ALA A 69 -19.81 10.36 -27.33
C ALA A 69 -20.09 11.70 -26.64
N PRO A 70 -21.37 12.05 -26.37
CA PRO A 70 -21.70 13.27 -25.63
C PRO A 70 -21.29 13.13 -24.17
N LEU A 71 -20.83 14.22 -23.53
CA LEU A 71 -20.49 14.22 -22.09
C LEU A 71 -21.75 14.10 -21.20
N ASP A 72 -22.89 14.64 -21.62
CA ASP A 72 -24.12 14.70 -20.80
C ASP A 72 -25.15 13.64 -21.19
N ASP A 73 -24.68 12.41 -21.42
CA ASP A 73 -25.52 11.29 -21.81
C ASP A 73 -26.39 10.82 -20.64
N PRO A 74 -27.73 10.99 -20.69
CA PRO A 74 -28.62 10.68 -19.56
C PRO A 74 -28.66 9.19 -19.22
N ASP A 75 -28.34 8.32 -20.19
CA ASP A 75 -28.37 6.87 -20.02
C ASP A 75 -27.02 6.28 -19.60
N ARG A 76 -25.96 7.11 -19.49
CA ARG A 76 -24.61 6.61 -19.17
C ARG A 76 -24.57 5.86 -17.85
N GLN A 77 -25.18 6.44 -16.81
CA GLN A 77 -25.22 5.80 -15.50
C GLN A 77 -25.88 4.43 -15.60
N ARG A 78 -27.04 4.36 -16.26
CA ARG A 78 -27.79 3.11 -16.44
C ARG A 78 -26.98 2.04 -17.18
N ARG A 79 -26.32 2.40 -18.28
CA ARG A 79 -25.48 1.46 -19.04
C ARG A 79 -24.29 0.96 -18.23
N LEU A 80 -23.66 1.84 -17.43
CA LEU A 80 -22.55 1.44 -16.57
C LEU A 80 -23.02 0.44 -15.49
N GLU A 81 -24.13 0.75 -14.82
CA GLU A 81 -24.75 -0.13 -13.83
C GLU A 81 -25.13 -1.50 -14.42
N ASP A 82 -25.75 -1.51 -15.59
CA ASP A 82 -26.16 -2.74 -16.28
C ASP A 82 -24.94 -3.56 -16.73
N ALA A 83 -23.84 -2.91 -17.15
CA ALA A 83 -22.58 -3.58 -17.50
C ALA A 83 -21.91 -4.25 -16.28
N TYR A 84 -21.90 -3.57 -15.12
CA TYR A 84 -21.44 -4.19 -13.87
C TYR A 84 -22.33 -5.38 -13.47
N ALA A 85 -23.65 -5.23 -13.57
CA ALA A 85 -24.58 -6.33 -13.29
C ALA A 85 -24.35 -7.54 -14.20
N GLU A 86 -24.12 -7.31 -15.50
CA GLU A 86 -23.76 -8.37 -16.45
C GLU A 86 -22.45 -9.06 -16.07
N VAL A 87 -21.39 -8.30 -15.79
CA VAL A 87 -20.06 -8.84 -15.41
C VAL A 87 -20.15 -9.73 -14.17
N ILE A 88 -20.87 -9.28 -13.15
CA ILE A 88 -21.06 -10.02 -11.90
C ILE A 88 -21.94 -11.25 -12.15
N SER A 89 -23.07 -11.09 -12.86
CA SER A 89 -24.01 -12.19 -13.10
C SER A 89 -23.42 -13.35 -13.91
N ALA A 90 -22.47 -13.05 -14.81
CA ALA A 90 -21.77 -14.04 -15.61
C ALA A 90 -20.70 -14.84 -14.84
N ARG A 91 -20.37 -14.47 -13.59
CA ARG A 91 -19.20 -15.00 -12.86
C ARG A 91 -19.56 -15.47 -11.44
N PRO A 92 -19.70 -16.79 -11.22
CA PRO A 92 -20.06 -17.34 -9.91
C PRO A 92 -19.13 -16.93 -8.77
N ASN A 93 -17.81 -16.81 -9.02
CA ASN A 93 -16.84 -16.35 -8.02
C ASN A 93 -17.11 -14.91 -7.55
N LEU A 94 -17.57 -14.02 -8.44
CA LEU A 94 -17.92 -12.65 -8.09
C LEU A 94 -19.25 -12.58 -7.35
N GLN A 95 -20.24 -13.39 -7.76
CA GLN A 95 -21.56 -13.46 -7.09
C GLN A 95 -21.48 -13.90 -5.62
N GLN A 96 -20.44 -14.66 -5.25
CA GLN A 96 -20.21 -15.05 -3.85
C GLN A 96 -19.94 -13.84 -2.95
N HIS A 97 -19.39 -12.76 -3.51
CA HIS A 97 -18.93 -11.59 -2.74
C HIS A 97 -19.70 -10.31 -3.08
N ILE A 98 -20.32 -10.21 -4.25
CA ILE A 98 -20.93 -8.99 -4.76
C ILE A 98 -22.38 -9.28 -5.18
N ARG A 99 -23.31 -8.55 -4.57
CA ARG A 99 -24.70 -8.48 -5.02
C ARG A 99 -24.85 -7.25 -5.90
N CYS A 100 -24.99 -7.48 -7.20
CA CYS A 100 -25.08 -6.43 -8.22
C CYS A 100 -26.28 -6.67 -9.13
N GLY A 101 -27.06 -5.62 -9.40
CA GLY A 101 -28.22 -5.69 -10.30
C GLY A 101 -29.29 -4.65 -9.97
N ARG A 102 -30.41 -4.66 -10.68
CA ARG A 102 -31.55 -3.80 -10.34
C ARG A 102 -32.54 -4.54 -9.46
N LYS A 103 -33.00 -3.85 -8.41
CA LYS A 103 -34.13 -4.28 -7.59
C LYS A 103 -35.43 -4.08 -8.39
N LEU A 104 -36.52 -4.70 -7.91
CA LEU A 104 -37.84 -4.61 -8.55
C LEU A 104 -38.39 -3.17 -8.62
N ASP A 105 -37.92 -2.29 -7.72
CA ASP A 105 -38.27 -0.87 -7.70
C ASP A 105 -37.45 -0.01 -8.69
N GLY A 106 -36.56 -0.64 -9.47
CA GLY A 106 -35.70 0.03 -10.45
C GLY A 106 -34.40 0.58 -9.87
N THR A 107 -34.21 0.55 -8.55
CA THR A 107 -32.97 1.00 -7.91
C THR A 107 -31.81 0.04 -8.20
N PHE A 108 -30.61 0.59 -8.42
CA PHE A 108 -29.41 -0.21 -8.59
C PHE A 108 -28.88 -0.68 -7.23
N GLN A 109 -28.59 -1.97 -7.13
CA GLN A 109 -27.97 -2.63 -5.99
C GLN A 109 -26.50 -2.87 -6.29
N TRP A 110 -25.64 -2.39 -5.39
CA TRP A 110 -24.23 -2.73 -5.32
C TRP A 110 -23.87 -2.94 -3.86
N GLU A 111 -23.87 -4.20 -3.42
CA GLU A 111 -23.66 -4.55 -2.02
C GLU A 111 -22.62 -5.67 -1.91
N PHE A 112 -21.76 -5.60 -0.90
CA PHE A 112 -20.76 -6.61 -0.59
C PHE A 112 -20.59 -6.70 0.94
N PRO A 113 -20.15 -7.85 1.49
CA PRO A 113 -20.08 -8.01 2.93
C PRO A 113 -18.94 -7.18 3.54
N THR A 114 -19.28 -6.39 4.54
CA THR A 114 -18.33 -5.67 5.40
C THR A 114 -18.08 -6.47 6.68
N ASN A 115 -16.84 -6.50 7.14
CA ASN A 115 -16.45 -7.04 8.44
C ASN A 115 -15.44 -6.09 9.12
N PRO A 116 -15.82 -5.40 10.20
CA PRO A 116 -14.95 -4.47 10.92
C PRO A 116 -13.65 -5.07 11.46
N THR A 117 -13.58 -6.39 11.64
CA THR A 117 -12.37 -7.08 12.13
C THR A 117 -11.43 -7.52 11.02
N LYS A 118 -11.83 -7.34 9.75
CA LYS A 118 -11.02 -7.65 8.58
C LYS A 118 -10.70 -6.37 7.81
N SER A 119 -9.57 -6.37 7.12
CA SER A 119 -9.20 -5.32 6.18
C SER A 119 -8.36 -5.94 5.08
N ALA A 120 -8.52 -5.45 3.86
CA ALA A 120 -7.60 -5.78 2.78
C ALA A 120 -6.19 -5.38 3.20
N THR A 121 -5.27 -6.36 3.21
CA THR A 121 -3.88 -6.12 3.55
C THR A 121 -3.19 -5.44 2.39
N VAL A 122 -2.51 -4.33 2.67
CA VAL A 122 -1.60 -3.69 1.72
C VAL A 122 -0.42 -4.64 1.50
N THR A 123 -0.20 -5.07 0.27
CA THR A 123 1.06 -5.72 -0.08
C THR A 123 2.06 -4.62 -0.42
N ASN A 124 3.10 -4.45 0.39
CA ASN A 124 4.16 -3.50 0.06
C ASN A 124 5.18 -4.15 -0.86
N GLY A 125 5.47 -3.51 -2.00
CA GLY A 125 6.48 -3.96 -2.96
C GLY A 125 7.87 -3.42 -2.66
N GLY A 126 7.93 -2.39 -1.81
CA GLY A 126 9.17 -1.73 -1.41
C GLY A 126 8.90 -0.58 -0.45
N LEU A 127 9.90 0.27 -0.31
CA LEU A 127 9.83 1.54 0.40
C LEU A 127 10.64 2.60 -0.35
N ARG A 128 10.40 3.86 0.01
CA ARG A 128 11.21 5.00 -0.41
C ARG A 128 11.61 5.85 0.78
N ILE A 129 12.89 6.14 0.90
CA ILE A 129 13.44 7.13 1.84
C ILE A 129 13.40 8.47 1.12
N PHE A 130 12.85 9.49 1.76
CA PHE A 130 12.87 10.85 1.26
C PHE A 130 13.77 11.72 2.15
N HIS A 131 14.55 12.58 1.52
CA HIS A 131 15.38 13.58 2.19
C HIS A 131 15.00 14.97 1.66
N SER A 132 14.32 15.77 2.48
CA SER A 132 13.76 17.07 2.04
C SER A 132 14.84 18.07 1.62
N VAL A 133 15.91 18.21 2.42
CA VAL A 133 16.99 19.18 2.16
C VAL A 133 17.74 18.85 0.87
N LYS A 134 18.14 17.58 0.67
CA LYS A 134 18.85 17.13 -0.54
C LYS A 134 17.92 16.90 -1.74
N ARG A 135 16.60 16.94 -1.55
CA ARG A 135 15.58 16.60 -2.55
C ARG A 135 15.82 15.24 -3.20
N GLN A 136 16.22 14.27 -2.39
CA GLN A 136 16.52 12.91 -2.82
C GLN A 136 15.40 11.95 -2.43
N ALA A 137 15.18 10.96 -3.29
CA ALA A 137 14.26 9.86 -3.05
C ALA A 137 15.00 8.55 -3.38
N ILE A 138 15.17 7.69 -2.38
CA ILE A 138 16.00 6.48 -2.47
C ILE A 138 15.08 5.26 -2.34
N PRO A 139 14.84 4.50 -3.43
CA PRO A 139 13.97 3.34 -3.40
C PRO A 139 14.71 2.11 -2.85
N ILE A 140 14.00 1.30 -2.06
CA ILE A 140 14.42 -0.05 -1.64
C ILE A 140 13.29 -1.02 -1.93
N GLY A 141 13.48 -1.91 -2.91
CA GLY A 141 12.51 -2.95 -3.24
C GLY A 141 12.53 -4.11 -2.25
N PHE A 142 11.38 -4.78 -2.09
CA PHE A 142 11.25 -5.99 -1.27
C PHE A 142 11.40 -7.28 -2.07
N ASP A 143 11.54 -7.21 -3.40
CA ASP A 143 11.62 -8.37 -4.30
C ASP A 143 10.44 -9.35 -4.07
N GLN A 144 9.21 -8.83 -4.04
CA GLN A 144 7.96 -9.58 -3.80
C GLN A 144 7.81 -10.23 -2.40
N ARG A 145 8.70 -9.92 -1.45
CA ARG A 145 8.61 -10.44 -0.08
C ARG A 145 7.72 -9.55 0.81
N PRO A 146 6.90 -10.12 1.71
CA PRO A 146 5.98 -9.37 2.57
C PRO A 146 6.69 -8.74 3.77
N LEU A 147 7.61 -7.79 3.51
CA LEU A 147 8.49 -7.20 4.53
C LEU A 147 7.94 -5.92 5.19
N GLY A 148 6.77 -5.44 4.73
CA GLY A 148 6.13 -4.21 5.24
C GLY A 148 6.02 -4.14 6.77
N PRO A 149 5.47 -5.17 7.46
CA PRO A 149 5.36 -5.16 8.92
C PRO A 149 6.72 -5.10 9.64
N LEU A 150 7.73 -5.81 9.14
CA LEU A 150 9.09 -5.81 9.72
C LEU A 150 9.74 -4.44 9.57
N VAL A 151 9.60 -3.82 8.39
CA VAL A 151 10.06 -2.45 8.14
C VAL A 151 9.35 -1.47 9.07
N GLY A 152 8.02 -1.55 9.18
CA GLY A 152 7.23 -0.69 10.06
C GLY A 152 7.67 -0.80 11.52
N LYS A 153 7.96 -2.02 12.01
CA LYS A 153 8.48 -2.23 13.36
C LYS A 153 9.82 -1.54 13.58
N VAL A 154 10.79 -1.70 12.67
CA VAL A 154 12.11 -1.06 12.81
C VAL A 154 12.02 0.46 12.69
N LEU A 155 11.18 0.99 11.78
CA LEU A 155 10.93 2.43 11.70
C LEU A 155 10.33 2.97 13.00
N GLY A 156 9.45 2.19 13.66
CA GLY A 156 8.92 2.52 14.98
C GLY A 156 9.98 2.61 16.08
N PHE A 157 11.12 1.92 15.94
CA PHE A 157 12.25 2.05 16.86
C PHE A 157 13.17 3.23 16.56
N LEU A 158 13.04 3.85 15.38
CA LEU A 158 13.77 5.06 15.00
C LEU A 158 13.06 6.33 15.48
N ASP A 159 12.46 6.28 16.66
CA ASP A 159 11.80 7.41 17.34
C ASP A 159 12.70 8.05 18.41
N GLY A 160 13.92 7.52 18.60
CA GLY A 160 14.88 8.01 19.59
C GLY A 160 14.60 7.54 21.01
N THR A 161 13.80 6.49 21.18
CA THR A 161 13.56 5.84 22.48
C THR A 161 14.29 4.50 22.63
N HIS A 162 14.82 3.95 21.54
CA HIS A 162 15.53 2.67 21.51
C HIS A 162 17.01 2.87 21.20
N GLN A 163 17.85 2.05 21.83
CA GLN A 163 19.30 2.09 21.60
C GLN A 163 19.70 1.33 20.34
N THR A 164 20.83 1.72 19.74
CA THR A 164 21.39 1.06 18.53
C THR A 164 21.47 -0.46 18.66
N ASP A 165 21.86 -0.99 19.83
CA ASP A 165 22.02 -2.45 20.05
C ASP A 165 20.66 -3.19 20.11
N GLU A 166 19.61 -2.52 20.59
CA GLU A 166 18.24 -3.08 20.61
C GLU A 166 17.69 -3.17 19.18
N ILE A 167 17.90 -2.11 18.39
CA ILE A 167 17.51 -2.07 16.99
C ILE A 167 18.28 -3.13 16.19
N ASN A 168 19.59 -3.26 16.41
CA ASN A 168 20.41 -4.29 15.78
C ASN A 168 19.88 -5.69 16.11
N THR A 169 19.55 -5.95 17.38
CA THR A 169 18.96 -7.22 17.82
C THR A 169 17.63 -7.50 17.12
N ALA A 170 16.77 -6.49 16.98
CA ALA A 170 15.50 -6.62 16.26
C ALA A 170 15.72 -6.94 14.77
N VAL A 171 16.71 -6.33 14.14
CA VAL A 171 17.09 -6.61 12.74
C VAL A 171 17.64 -8.03 12.59
N ALA A 172 18.56 -8.45 13.47
CA ALA A 172 19.16 -9.78 13.44
C ALA A 172 18.14 -10.91 13.68
N THR A 173 17.07 -10.63 14.45
CA THR A 173 16.00 -11.60 14.74
C THR A 173 14.86 -11.60 13.72
N SER A 174 14.93 -10.77 12.68
CA SER A 174 13.88 -10.65 11.64
C SER A 174 13.93 -11.73 10.54
N GLY A 175 14.77 -12.76 10.71
CA GLY A 175 15.00 -13.80 9.70
C GLY A 175 15.85 -13.31 8.52
N ARG A 176 16.35 -14.25 7.70
CA ARG A 176 17.38 -13.97 6.68
C ARG A 176 17.01 -12.85 5.69
N ASP A 177 15.78 -12.88 5.18
CA ASP A 177 15.30 -11.88 4.22
C ASP A 177 15.04 -10.52 4.88
N GLY A 178 14.44 -10.54 6.08
CA GLY A 178 14.20 -9.34 6.87
C GLY A 178 15.50 -8.66 7.24
N GLU A 179 16.45 -9.39 7.82
CA GLU A 179 17.77 -8.89 8.19
C GLU A 179 18.48 -8.23 7.00
N ARG A 180 18.44 -8.85 5.82
CA ARG A 180 19.06 -8.31 4.60
C ARG A 180 18.46 -6.97 4.18
N VAL A 181 17.13 -6.86 4.14
CA VAL A 181 16.45 -5.63 3.71
C VAL A 181 16.56 -4.53 4.77
N LEU A 182 16.39 -4.89 6.04
CA LEU A 182 16.50 -3.95 7.15
C LEU A 182 17.94 -3.43 7.32
N THR A 183 18.94 -4.28 7.12
CA THR A 183 20.35 -3.82 7.09
C THR A 183 20.57 -2.83 5.95
N ARG A 184 20.05 -3.09 4.74
CA ARG A 184 20.13 -2.13 3.62
C ARG A 184 19.40 -0.82 3.91
N LEU A 185 18.26 -0.87 4.61
CA LEU A 185 17.52 0.32 5.05
C LEU A 185 18.38 1.16 5.99
N ILE A 186 18.95 0.55 7.03
CA ILE A 186 19.81 1.25 8.00
C ILE A 186 21.09 1.78 7.34
N GLU A 187 21.71 1.00 6.44
CA GLU A 187 22.84 1.45 5.61
C GLU A 187 22.49 2.68 4.78
N SER A 188 21.35 2.67 4.10
CA SER A 188 20.90 3.79 3.28
C SER A 188 20.58 5.02 4.13
N LEU A 189 19.88 4.83 5.25
CA LEU A 189 19.57 5.93 6.17
C LEU A 189 20.86 6.56 6.74
N HIS A 190 21.85 5.75 7.12
CA HIS A 190 23.13 6.26 7.59
C HIS A 190 23.91 6.99 6.49
N GLN A 191 24.07 6.36 5.32
CA GLN A 191 24.83 6.90 4.18
C GLN A 191 24.28 8.26 3.72
N HIS A 192 22.97 8.46 3.82
CA HIS A 192 22.33 9.71 3.40
C HIS A 192 22.15 10.72 4.53
N GLU A 193 22.71 10.47 5.72
CA GLU A 193 22.62 11.34 6.90
C GLU A 193 21.17 11.56 7.37
N CYS A 194 20.39 10.48 7.32
CA CYS A 194 18.99 10.45 7.76
C CYS A 194 18.82 9.86 9.17
N LEU A 195 19.92 9.54 9.88
CA LEU A 195 19.88 9.05 11.26
C LEU A 195 20.52 10.09 12.19
N VAL A 196 19.91 10.27 13.36
CA VAL A 196 20.43 11.09 14.45
C VAL A 196 20.66 10.18 15.65
N SER A 197 21.77 10.40 16.35
CA SER A 197 22.08 9.66 17.57
C SER A 197 22.17 10.61 18.77
N SER A 198 21.75 10.11 19.94
CA SER A 198 21.73 10.88 21.19
C SER A 198 22.17 10.01 22.36
N SER A 199 22.83 10.60 23.36
CA SER A 199 23.12 9.94 24.64
C SER A 199 21.90 9.85 25.56
N THR A 200 20.84 10.61 25.28
CA THR A 200 19.59 10.63 26.07
C THR A 200 18.41 10.21 25.21
N SER A 201 17.43 9.57 25.84
CA SER A 201 16.14 9.24 25.23
C SER A 201 15.39 10.51 24.82
N SER A 202 14.48 10.36 23.87
CA SER A 202 13.58 11.42 23.39
C SER A 202 12.31 11.59 24.24
N VAL A 203 12.20 10.78 25.31
CA VAL A 203 11.13 10.79 26.32
C VAL A 203 11.66 11.33 27.63
#